data_AF-A0A8K1DDB8-F1
#
_entry.id   AF-A0A8K1DDB8-F1
#
_cell.length_a   1.000
_cell.length_b   1.000
_cell.length_c   1.000
_cell.angle_alpha   90.00
_cell.angle_beta   90.00
_cell.angle_gamma   90.00
#
_symmetry.space_group_name_H-M   'P 1'
#
loop_
_entity.id
_entity.type
_entity.pdbx_description
1 polymer ?
#
loop_
_entity_poly.entity_id
_entity_poly.type
_entity_poly.pdbx_seq_one_letter_code
_entity_poly.pdbx_strand_id
1 'polypeptide(L)' 'MSFSSITAELRRELGSNMPQIRVLLKKNPAMAFTTINETASKVGKKHGIILSLNFPQRGKIEDFESYGTGEYRNGLSAK' A
#
# COMPACT_ATOMS: atom_id res chain seq x y z
N MET A 1 0.31 -19.88 -4.54
CA MET A 1 0.23 -18.58 -3.82
C MET A 1 -0.93 -17.80 -4.40
N SER A 2 -1.89 -17.36 -3.58
CA SER A 2 -2.99 -16.51 -4.07
C SER A 2 -2.65 -15.05 -3.82
N PHE A 3 -3.11 -14.19 -4.72
CA PHE A 3 -3.01 -12.73 -4.59
C PHE A 3 -3.58 -12.24 -3.25
N SER A 4 -4.62 -12.91 -2.74
CA SER A 4 -5.24 -12.62 -1.44
C SER A 4 -4.27 -12.72 -0.26
N SER A 5 -3.36 -13.72 -0.25
CA SER A 5 -2.36 -13.85 0.82
C SER A 5 -1.37 -12.70 0.83
N ILE A 6 -0.98 -12.24 -0.37
CA ILE A 6 -0.06 -11.11 -0.55
C ILE A 6 -0.73 -9.80 -0.09
N THR A 7 -1.97 -9.56 -0.50
CA THR A 7 -2.73 -8.38 -0.08
C THR A 7 -3.04 -8.39 1.42
N ALA A 8 -3.26 -9.56 2.02
CA ALA A 8 -3.48 -9.68 3.46
C ALA A 8 -2.21 -9.32 4.25
N GLU A 9 -1.05 -9.79 3.80
CA GLU A 9 0.23 -9.44 4.43
C GLU A 9 0.56 -7.96 4.25
N LEU A 10 0.32 -7.40 3.05
CA LEU A 10 0.45 -5.96 2.79
C LEU A 10 -0.45 -5.13 3.71
N ARG A 11 -1.72 -5.52 3.86
CA ARG A 11 -2.67 -4.84 4.77
C ARG A 11 -2.21 -4.93 6.23
N ARG A 12 -1.62 -6.06 6.65
CA ARG A 12 -1.10 -6.24 8.00
C ARG A 12 0.10 -5.32 8.28
N GLU A 13 1.05 -5.28 7.35
CA GLU A 13 2.25 -4.44 7.47
C GLU A 13 1.92 -2.94 7.41
N LEU A 14 1.00 -2.55 6.52
CA LEU A 14 0.50 -1.18 6.44
C LEU A 14 -0.30 -0.82 7.68
N GLY A 15 -1.20 -1.70 8.15
CA GLY A 15 -2.02 -1.49 9.35
C GLY A 15 -1.18 -1.21 10.60
N SER A 16 -0.08 -1.94 10.80
CA SER A 16 0.86 -1.68 11.91
C SER A 16 1.53 -0.31 11.82
N ASN A 17 1.76 0.20 10.60
CA ASN A 17 2.38 1.52 10.37
C ASN A 17 1.37 2.64 10.14
N MET A 18 0.06 2.35 10.10
CA MET A 18 -1.00 3.32 9.78
C MET A 18 -1.02 4.54 10.69
N PRO A 19 -0.81 4.44 12.02
CA PRO A 19 -0.75 5.62 12.88
C PRO A 19 0.36 6.60 12.45
N GLN A 20 1.55 6.08 12.13
CA GLN A 20 2.65 6.89 11.63
C GLN A 20 2.39 7.43 10.23
N ILE A 21 1.88 6.59 9.32
CA ILE A 21 1.53 6.99 7.95
C ILE A 21 0.50 8.12 7.97
N ARG A 22 -0.51 8.06 8.85
CA ARG A 22 -1.54 9.11 8.98
C ARG A 22 -0.96 10.43 9.47
N VAL A 23 0.00 10.39 10.39
CA VAL A 23 0.73 11.59 10.84
C VAL A 23 1.63 12.13 9.72
N LEU A 24 2.33 11.25 9.00
CA LEU A 24 3.16 11.61 7.85
C LEU A 24 2.32 12.19 6.72
N LEU A 25 1.14 11.67 6.42
CA LEU A 25 0.24 12.25 5.40
C LEU A 25 -0.12 13.70 5.68
N LYS A 26 -0.40 14.01 6.95
CA LYS A 26 -0.75 15.38 7.37
C LYS A 26 0.45 16.32 7.35
N LYS A 27 1.65 15.83 7.68
CA LYS A 27 2.87 16.66 7.79
C LYS A 27 3.69 16.71 6.50
N ASN A 28 4.01 15.55 5.96
CA ASN A 28 4.79 15.36 4.76
C ASN A 28 4.25 14.16 3.94
N PRO A 29 3.26 14.39 3.07
CA PRO A 29 2.65 13.32 2.29
C PRO A 29 3.66 12.60 1.39
N ALA A 30 4.70 13.29 0.90
CA ALA A 30 5.76 12.66 0.10
C ALA A 30 6.46 11.53 0.87
N MET A 31 6.79 11.76 2.15
CA MET A 31 7.36 10.70 2.99
C MET A 31 6.37 9.56 3.23
N ALA A 32 5.08 9.85 3.44
CA ALA A 32 4.07 8.80 3.59
C ALA A 32 3.98 7.90 2.34
N PHE A 33 4.02 8.49 1.14
CA PHE A 33 4.07 7.73 -0.12
C PHE A 33 5.30 6.84 -0.20
N THR A 34 6.48 7.35 0.19
CA THR A 34 7.72 6.58 0.19
C THR A 34 7.61 5.39 1.15
N THR A 35 7.15 5.61 2.38
CA THR A 35 7.00 4.55 3.40
C THR A 35 6.04 3.45 2.91
N ILE A 36 4.90 3.84 2.33
CA ILE A 36 3.93 2.87 1.81
C ILE A 36 4.51 2.06 0.64
N ASN A 37 5.21 2.71 -0.29
CA ASN A 37 5.85 2.03 -1.42
C ASN A 37 7.00 1.12 -0.98
N GLU A 38 7.76 1.51 0.06
CA GLU A 38 8.78 0.64 0.66
C GLU A 38 8.16 -0.59 1.30
N THR A 39 7.06 -0.45 2.03
CA THR A 39 6.31 -1.58 2.60
C THR A 39 5.80 -2.50 1.50
N ALA A 40 5.21 -1.93 0.44
CA ALA A 40 4.73 -2.70 -0.72
C ALA A 40 5.88 -3.45 -1.41
N SER A 41 7.01 -2.78 -1.66
CA SER A 41 8.19 -3.37 -2.27
C SER A 41 8.79 -4.50 -1.42
N LYS A 42 8.82 -4.35 -0.09
CA LYS A 42 9.27 -5.41 0.84
C LYS A 42 8.36 -6.65 0.78
N VAL A 43 7.04 -6.45 0.86
CA VAL A 43 6.08 -7.56 0.76
C VAL A 43 6.17 -8.22 -0.61
N GLY A 44 6.25 -7.42 -1.68
CA GLY A 44 6.40 -7.93 -3.03
C GLY A 44 7.65 -8.80 -3.19
N LYS A 45 8.82 -8.30 -2.76
CA LYS A 45 10.08 -9.06 -2.80
C LYS A 45 9.98 -10.40 -2.06
N LYS A 46 9.29 -10.43 -0.92
CA LYS A 46 9.09 -11.66 -0.12
C LYS A 46 8.28 -12.73 -0.87
N HIS A 47 7.41 -12.30 -1.77
CA HIS A 47 6.57 -13.16 -2.62
C HIS A 47 7.07 -13.27 -4.07
N GLY A 48 8.25 -12.72 -4.38
CA GLY A 48 8.84 -12.75 -5.73
C GLY A 48 8.09 -11.89 -6.77
N ILE A 49 7.32 -10.90 -6.34
CA ILE A 49 6.54 -10.01 -7.22
C ILE A 49 6.87 -8.54 -6.97
N ILE A 50 6.60 -7.66 -7.93
CA ILE A 50 6.74 -6.22 -7.71
C ILE A 50 5.37 -5.65 -7.37
N LEU A 51 5.21 -5.15 -6.15
CA LEU A 51 4.05 -4.38 -5.72
C LEU A 51 4.40 -2.90 -5.76
N SER A 52 3.76 -2.16 -6.65
CA SER A 52 3.77 -0.70 -6.65
C SER A 52 2.38 -0.19 -6.41
N LEU A 53 2.25 0.68 -5.41
CA LEU A 53 1.00 1.36 -5.10
C LEU A 53 1.03 2.72 -5.80
N ASN A 54 0.16 2.89 -6.80
CA ASN A 54 0.02 4.17 -7.48
C ASN A 54 -1.15 4.94 -6.89
N PHE A 55 -0.85 6.08 -6.27
CA PHE A 55 -1.84 6.93 -5.64
C PHE A 55 -2.06 8.19 -6.49
N PRO A 56 -3.11 8.26 -7.30
CA PRO A 56 -3.37 9.44 -8.14
C PRO A 56 -3.77 10.68 -7.32
N GLN A 57 -4.23 10.51 -6.07
CA GLN A 57 -4.65 11.61 -5.19
C GLN A 57 -4.29 11.33 -3.73
N ARG A 58 -3.84 12.38 -3.02
CA ARG A 58 -3.39 12.32 -1.61
C ARG A 58 -4.44 11.76 -0.63
N GLY A 59 -5.73 12.00 -0.88
CA GLY A 59 -6.81 11.51 -0.02
C GLY A 59 -7.06 10.00 -0.10
N LYS A 60 -6.56 9.31 -1.14
CA LYS A 60 -6.79 7.87 -1.30
C LYS A 60 -5.85 6.99 -0.46
N ILE A 61 -4.86 7.57 0.22
CA ILE A 61 -4.01 6.79 1.13
C ILE A 61 -4.77 6.38 2.40
N GLU A 62 -5.70 7.21 2.85
CA GLU A 62 -6.45 6.97 4.08
C GLU A 62 -7.38 5.75 3.94
N ASP A 63 -7.72 5.36 2.70
CA ASP A 63 -8.61 4.25 2.36
C ASP A 63 -7.85 2.93 2.09
N PHE A 64 -6.98 2.55 3.03
CA PHE A 64 -6.13 1.36 2.89
C PHE A 64 -6.90 0.03 2.95
N GLU A 65 -8.11 0.04 3.48
CA GLU A 65 -8.99 -1.14 3.46
C GLU A 65 -9.40 -1.54 2.04
N SER A 66 -9.35 -0.59 1.10
CA SER A 66 -9.61 -0.83 -0.32
C SER A 66 -8.38 -1.32 -1.11
N TYR A 67 -7.22 -1.50 -0.47
CA TYR A 67 -6.06 -2.08 -1.15
C TYR A 67 -6.30 -3.57 -1.44
N GLY A 68 -6.54 -3.89 -2.71
CA GLY A 68 -6.68 -5.26 -3.21
C GLY A 68 -8.13 -5.75 -3.35
N THR A 69 -9.14 -4.95 -3.02
CA THR A 69 -10.53 -5.21 -3.40
C THR A 69 -10.79 -4.69 -4.81
N GLY A 70 -11.15 -5.61 -5.71
CA GLY A 70 -11.15 -5.43 -7.17
C GLY A 70 -12.18 -4.46 -7.77
N GLU A 71 -12.56 -3.37 -7.09
CA GLU A 71 -13.47 -2.35 -7.65
C GLU A 71 -12.88 -0.93 -7.73
N TYR A 72 -11.58 -0.76 -7.48
CA TYR A 72 -10.88 0.46 -7.90
C TYR A 72 -9.97 0.16 -9.10
N ARG A 73 -10.47 0.46 -10.31
CA ARG A 73 -9.65 0.71 -11.50
C ARG A 73 -8.78 1.96 -11.23
N ASN A 74 -7.76 1.84 -10.40
CA ASN A 74 -6.56 2.68 -10.29
C ASN A 74 -5.83 2.35 -8.97
N GLY A 75 -4.75 1.57 -9.01
CA GLY A 75 -3.72 1.65 -7.97
C GLY A 75 -2.85 0.42 -7.71
N LEU A 76 -3.32 -0.80 -7.98
CA LEU A 76 -2.49 -2.00 -7.88
C LEU A 76 -2.37 -2.67 -9.24
N SER A 77 -1.21 -2.56 -9.84
CA SER A 77 -0.81 -3.37 -10.99
C SER A 77 0.32 -4.28 -10.52
N ALA A 78 0.05 -5.57 -10.37
CA ALA A 78 1.11 -6.57 -10.32
C ALA A 78 1.58 -6.79 -11.76
N LYS A 79 2.84 -6.49 -12.03
CA LYS A 79 3.50 -6.76 -13.31
C LYS A 79 4.62 -7.76 -13.09
#